data_AF-A0AAD4EWP8-F1
#
_entry.id   AF-A0AAD4EWP8-F1
#
_cell.length_a   1.000
_cell.length_b   1.000
_cell.length_c   1.000
_cell.angle_alpha   90.00
_cell.angle_beta   90.00
_cell.angle_gamma   90.00
#
_symmetry.space_group_name_H-M   'P 1'
#
loop_
_entity.id
_entity.type
_entity.pdbx_description
1 polymer ?
#
loop_
_entity_poly.entity_id
_entity_poly.type
_entity_poly.pdbx_seq_one_letter_code
_entity_poly.pdbx_strand_id
1 'polypeptide(L)'
;MFFSKTFLVASGLAAVSQAHMLLRTPAPYTSPSLQNGPLAPDGSNFPCQAGAGASYAGTATKMEKGSTQKMSFTGQAVHSGGSCQISITYDAQPNAQSSFKVIHSIQGGCPARGVNGNAGSDSSAKAPDEYEFTIPDDIPNGKATLAWSWLNKGGNREFYMNCAPIEISGPEGSESALASLPDMLVANIAPGGTCATTEGVDIEFPNPGKSVETFPGAALGPPTGQCGASGAGNSSGSAGAAKPATTPAIRGRRATFPYPRRPFATHQQGRFPDA
;
A
#
# COMPACT_ATOMS: atom_id res chain seq x y z
N MET A 1 10.57 -31.19 -68.55
CA MET A 1 10.46 -29.87 -67.88
C MET A 1 9.46 -30.00 -66.75
N PHE A 2 9.92 -30.09 -65.50
CA PHE A 2 9.04 -30.11 -64.33
C PHE A 2 9.20 -28.77 -63.62
N PHE A 3 8.13 -27.97 -63.58
CA PHE A 3 8.08 -26.70 -62.86
C PHE A 3 7.79 -26.99 -61.39
N SER A 4 8.79 -26.81 -60.52
CA SER A 4 8.63 -26.85 -59.07
C SER A 4 7.98 -25.54 -58.61
N LYS A 5 6.76 -25.61 -58.06
CA LYS A 5 6.07 -24.45 -57.48
C LYS A 5 6.51 -24.29 -56.02
N THR A 6 7.38 -23.33 -55.76
CA THR A 6 7.78 -22.95 -54.40
C THR A 6 6.62 -22.23 -53.72
N PHE A 7 5.99 -22.87 -52.74
CA PHE A 7 5.05 -22.21 -51.83
C PHE A 7 5.85 -21.44 -50.78
N LEU A 8 5.84 -20.10 -50.88
CA LEU A 8 6.31 -19.21 -49.83
C LEU A 8 5.23 -19.14 -48.74
N VAL A 9 5.42 -19.87 -47.65
CA VAL A 9 4.59 -19.72 -46.43
C VAL A 9 5.12 -18.50 -45.68
N ALA A 10 4.49 -17.35 -45.91
CA ALA A 10 4.69 -16.16 -45.09
C ALA A 10 4.03 -16.39 -43.72
N SER A 11 4.84 -16.77 -42.72
CA SER A 11 4.40 -16.80 -41.33
C SER A 11 4.28 -15.36 -40.85
N GLY A 12 3.07 -14.81 -40.86
CA GLY A 12 2.80 -13.49 -40.30
C GLY A 12 3.04 -13.51 -38.79
N LEU A 13 4.01 -12.73 -38.31
CA LEU A 13 4.11 -12.42 -36.88
C LEU A 13 2.93 -11.53 -36.52
N ALA A 14 1.87 -12.13 -35.97
CA ALA A 14 0.83 -11.37 -35.29
C ALA A 14 1.45 -10.75 -34.02
N ALA A 15 1.79 -9.47 -34.07
CA ALA A 15 2.13 -8.70 -32.88
C ALA A 15 0.88 -8.60 -32.01
N VAL A 16 0.76 -9.47 -31.01
CA VAL A 16 -0.30 -9.35 -30.00
C VAL A 16 0.09 -8.18 -29.11
N SER A 17 -0.47 -6.99 -29.33
CA SER A 17 -0.27 -5.87 -28.43
C SER A 17 -1.00 -6.16 -27.12
N GLN A 18 -0.26 -6.67 -26.14
CA GLN A 18 -0.80 -6.97 -24.82
C GLN A 18 -1.14 -5.67 -24.11
N ALA A 19 -2.42 -5.32 -24.05
CA ALA A 19 -2.88 -4.16 -23.31
C ALA A 19 -3.10 -4.53 -21.84
N HIS A 20 -2.27 -3.98 -20.97
CA HIS A 20 -2.37 -4.20 -19.52
C HIS A 20 -3.52 -3.44 -18.90
N MET A 21 -3.70 -3.66 -17.61
CA MET A 21 -4.80 -3.09 -16.84
C MET A 21 -4.55 -1.62 -16.53
N LEU A 22 -5.61 -0.83 -16.70
CA LEU A 22 -5.67 0.60 -16.45
C LEU A 22 -6.77 0.90 -15.44
N LEU A 23 -6.50 1.81 -14.51
CA LEU A 23 -7.51 2.37 -13.62
C LEU A 23 -8.59 3.07 -14.46
N ARG A 24 -9.86 2.79 -14.15
CA ARG A 24 -11.02 3.42 -14.76
C ARG A 24 -11.84 4.21 -13.75
N THR A 25 -11.96 3.70 -12.53
CA THR A 25 -12.64 4.39 -11.43
C THR A 25 -11.76 4.28 -10.18
N PRO A 26 -11.48 5.38 -9.45
CA PRO A 26 -11.81 6.77 -9.79
C PRO A 26 -11.19 7.21 -11.13
N ALA A 27 -11.71 8.30 -11.70
CA ALA A 27 -11.24 8.80 -12.99
C ALA A 27 -9.75 9.18 -12.88
N PRO A 28 -8.86 8.58 -13.68
CA PRO A 28 -7.43 8.89 -13.64
C PRO A 28 -7.13 10.33 -14.05
N TYR A 29 -5.90 10.76 -13.80
CA TYR A 29 -5.38 11.96 -14.45
C TYR A 29 -5.46 11.83 -15.99
N THR A 30 -5.80 12.94 -16.65
CA THR A 30 -5.73 13.08 -18.12
C THR A 30 -4.36 13.54 -18.59
N SER A 31 -3.56 14.11 -17.69
CA SER A 31 -2.14 14.42 -17.88
C SER A 31 -1.40 14.05 -16.59
N PRO A 32 -0.33 13.22 -16.63
CA PRO A 32 0.08 12.44 -17.80
C PRO A 32 -1.05 11.51 -18.27
N SER A 33 -1.08 11.19 -19.57
CA SER A 33 -2.05 10.24 -20.10
C SER A 33 -1.68 8.82 -19.68
N LEU A 34 -2.68 8.03 -19.29
CA LEU A 34 -2.45 6.63 -18.91
C LEU A 34 -1.83 5.84 -20.06
N GLN A 35 -0.81 5.05 -19.70
CA GLN A 35 -0.15 4.12 -20.59
C GLN A 35 -0.49 2.68 -20.19
N ASN A 36 -0.76 1.82 -21.16
CA ASN A 36 -1.24 0.44 -20.95
C ASN A 36 -0.13 -0.58 -20.63
N GLY A 37 0.85 -0.16 -19.84
CA GLY A 37 2.01 -0.97 -19.45
C GLY A 37 2.56 -0.60 -18.06
N PRO A 38 3.50 -1.40 -17.55
CA PRO A 38 4.10 -1.16 -16.24
C PRO A 38 4.97 0.11 -16.25
N LEU A 39 5.40 0.53 -15.07
CA LEU A 39 6.47 1.50 -14.96
C LEU A 39 7.78 0.93 -15.52
N ALA A 40 8.65 1.83 -15.99
CA ALA A 40 9.96 1.47 -16.48
C ALA A 40 10.81 0.89 -15.34
N PRO A 41 11.59 -0.18 -15.57
CA PRO A 41 12.44 -0.79 -14.53
C PRO A 41 13.43 0.18 -13.88
N ASP A 42 13.87 1.21 -14.60
CA ASP A 42 14.76 2.26 -14.08
C ASP A 42 14.03 3.33 -13.24
N GLY A 43 12.69 3.28 -13.19
CA GLY A 43 11.85 4.25 -12.49
C GLY A 43 11.74 5.61 -13.17
N SER A 44 12.17 5.75 -14.43
CA SER A 44 12.15 7.03 -15.17
C SER A 44 10.76 7.68 -15.32
N ASN A 45 9.69 6.89 -15.15
CA ASN A 45 8.30 7.34 -15.16
C ASN A 45 7.57 7.08 -13.83
N PHE A 46 8.29 6.88 -12.72
CA PHE A 46 7.73 6.81 -11.38
C PHE A 46 7.68 8.21 -10.73
N PRO A 47 6.59 8.56 -10.01
CA PRO A 47 5.33 7.84 -9.83
C PRO A 47 4.31 8.12 -10.95
N CYS A 48 3.14 7.47 -10.90
CA CYS A 48 1.97 7.84 -11.72
C CYS A 48 2.15 7.80 -13.25
N GLN A 49 3.11 7.02 -13.76
CA GLN A 49 3.52 7.05 -15.19
C GLN A 49 3.99 8.44 -15.66
N ALA A 50 4.39 9.29 -14.71
CA ALA A 50 4.83 10.63 -14.93
C ALA A 50 6.35 10.65 -15.08
N GLY A 51 6.84 11.15 -16.22
CA GLY A 51 8.26 11.48 -16.37
C GLY A 51 8.63 12.79 -15.67
N ALA A 52 9.92 13.10 -15.64
CA ALA A 52 10.39 14.39 -15.14
C ALA A 52 9.70 15.57 -15.86
N GLY A 53 9.15 16.51 -15.08
CA GLY A 53 8.46 17.70 -15.61
C GLY A 53 7.02 17.46 -16.07
N ALA A 54 6.42 16.31 -15.75
CA ALA A 54 5.02 16.06 -16.04
C ALA A 54 4.08 17.04 -15.33
N SER A 55 3.06 17.50 -16.03
CA SER A 55 1.93 18.22 -15.46
C SER A 55 0.83 17.26 -15.04
N TYR A 56 0.20 17.53 -13.91
CA TYR A 56 -0.96 16.78 -13.42
C TYR A 56 -2.25 17.54 -13.73
N ALA A 57 -3.12 16.95 -14.56
CA ALA A 57 -4.41 17.53 -14.92
C ALA A 57 -5.51 16.47 -14.95
N GLY A 58 -6.69 16.82 -14.46
CA GLY A 58 -7.86 15.95 -14.41
C GLY A 58 -8.92 16.53 -13.47
N THR A 59 -10.13 15.99 -13.54
CA THR A 59 -11.22 16.39 -12.64
C THR A 59 -11.20 15.52 -11.39
N ALA A 60 -11.05 16.17 -10.23
CA ALA A 60 -11.02 15.45 -8.95
C ALA A 60 -12.34 14.71 -8.70
N THR A 61 -12.22 13.41 -8.36
CA THR A 61 -13.36 12.65 -7.84
C THR A 61 -13.56 13.02 -6.38
N LYS A 62 -14.74 13.50 -6.01
CA LYS A 62 -15.06 13.84 -4.62
C LYS A 62 -15.31 12.58 -3.81
N MET A 63 -14.68 12.48 -2.64
CA MET A 63 -14.79 11.32 -1.75
C MET A 63 -14.94 11.80 -0.32
N GLU A 64 -16.02 11.40 0.35
CA GLU A 64 -16.23 11.76 1.75
C GLU A 64 -15.41 10.85 2.66
N LYS A 65 -14.86 11.42 3.73
CA LYS A 65 -14.23 10.64 4.80
C LYS A 65 -15.21 9.60 5.39
N GLY A 66 -14.73 8.38 5.61
CA GLY A 66 -15.53 7.24 6.04
C GLY A 66 -16.40 6.59 4.96
N SER A 67 -16.47 7.17 3.75
CA SER A 67 -17.27 6.60 2.66
C SER A 67 -16.54 5.46 1.95
N THR A 68 -17.31 4.45 1.53
CA THR A 68 -16.84 3.39 0.64
C THR A 68 -16.85 3.88 -0.81
N GLN A 69 -15.72 3.71 -1.47
CA GLN A 69 -15.45 4.11 -2.84
C GLN A 69 -15.24 2.89 -3.71
N LYS A 70 -15.65 2.98 -4.97
CA LYS A 70 -15.46 1.92 -5.95
C LYS A 70 -14.15 2.09 -6.71
N MET A 71 -13.54 0.96 -7.04
CA MET A 71 -12.39 0.86 -7.92
C MET A 71 -12.67 -0.13 -9.05
N SER A 72 -12.43 0.30 -10.30
CA SER A 72 -12.63 -0.54 -11.48
C SER A 72 -11.53 -0.32 -12.51
N PHE A 73 -11.37 -1.30 -13.41
CA PHE A 73 -10.28 -1.31 -14.39
C PHE A 73 -10.78 -1.62 -15.81
N THR A 74 -9.95 -1.26 -16.78
CA THR A 74 -10.06 -1.72 -18.18
C THR A 74 -8.73 -2.27 -18.65
N GLY A 75 -8.76 -3.26 -19.53
CA GLY A 75 -7.57 -3.89 -20.09
C GLY A 75 -7.78 -5.38 -20.32
N GLN A 76 -6.74 -6.02 -20.87
CA GLN A 76 -6.75 -7.43 -21.24
C GLN A 76 -5.86 -8.28 -20.34
N ALA A 77 -4.70 -7.75 -19.96
CA ALA A 77 -3.65 -8.52 -19.31
C ALA A 77 -3.75 -8.46 -17.80
N VAL A 78 -4.50 -9.39 -17.19
CA VAL A 78 -4.63 -9.45 -15.73
C VAL A 78 -3.53 -10.26 -15.06
N HIS A 79 -2.66 -10.94 -15.82
CA HIS A 79 -1.50 -11.67 -15.30
C HIS A 79 -1.79 -12.62 -14.12
N SER A 80 -2.91 -13.33 -14.21
CA SER A 80 -3.45 -14.21 -13.15
C SER A 80 -3.74 -13.49 -11.82
N GLY A 81 -3.98 -12.18 -11.87
CA GLY A 81 -4.14 -11.32 -10.71
C GLY A 81 -2.79 -10.89 -10.13
N GLY A 82 -2.66 -11.03 -8.81
CA GLY A 82 -1.59 -10.42 -8.03
C GLY A 82 -2.15 -9.62 -6.87
N SER A 83 -1.35 -8.69 -6.35
CA SER A 83 -1.71 -7.90 -5.17
C SER A 83 -1.61 -6.41 -5.47
N CYS A 84 -2.50 -5.64 -4.88
CA CYS A 84 -2.63 -4.20 -5.12
C CYS A 84 -2.61 -3.41 -3.82
N GLN A 85 -2.13 -2.17 -3.89
CA GLN A 85 -2.38 -1.17 -2.84
C GLN A 85 -3.11 0.02 -3.42
N ILE A 86 -3.98 0.59 -2.58
CA ILE A 86 -4.60 1.88 -2.78
C ILE A 86 -3.94 2.80 -1.77
N SER A 87 -3.29 3.84 -2.29
CA SER A 87 -2.51 4.78 -1.48
C SER A 87 -2.87 6.21 -1.84
N ILE A 88 -2.61 7.15 -0.93
CA ILE A 88 -2.85 8.58 -1.15
C ILE A 88 -1.61 9.42 -0.85
N THR A 89 -1.48 10.55 -1.54
CA THR A 89 -0.58 11.65 -1.17
C THR A 89 -1.31 12.98 -1.34
N TYR A 90 -1.04 13.96 -0.49
CA TYR A 90 -1.55 15.33 -0.65
C TYR A 90 -0.64 16.20 -1.53
N ASP A 91 0.44 15.62 -2.07
CA ASP A 91 1.29 16.32 -3.04
C ASP A 91 0.48 16.65 -4.30
N ALA A 92 0.38 17.94 -4.61
CA ALA A 92 -0.34 18.42 -5.80
C ALA A 92 0.32 17.97 -7.12
N GLN A 93 1.63 17.69 -7.08
CA GLN A 93 2.41 17.18 -8.20
C GLN A 93 3.34 16.07 -7.70
N PRO A 94 2.84 14.83 -7.60
CA PRO A 94 3.65 13.73 -7.09
C PRO A 94 4.93 13.52 -7.90
N ASN A 95 6.01 13.25 -7.21
CA ASN A 95 7.33 12.99 -7.78
C ASN A 95 8.01 11.82 -7.04
N ALA A 96 9.24 11.47 -7.41
CA ALA A 96 9.93 10.32 -6.84
C ALA A 96 10.21 10.43 -5.32
N GLN A 97 10.08 11.63 -4.74
CA GLN A 97 10.24 11.90 -3.31
C GLN A 97 8.90 11.94 -2.56
N SER A 98 7.77 11.89 -3.28
CA SER A 98 6.44 11.83 -2.69
C SER A 98 6.25 10.54 -1.90
N SER A 99 5.73 10.66 -0.68
CA SER A 99 5.29 9.52 0.13
C SER A 99 3.82 9.23 -0.17
N PHE A 100 3.56 8.01 -0.62
CA PHE A 100 2.20 7.50 -0.82
C PHE A 100 1.81 6.64 0.37
N LYS A 101 0.74 7.02 1.07
CA LYS A 101 0.25 6.39 2.29
C LYS A 101 -0.85 5.39 2.00
N VAL A 102 -0.66 4.14 2.40
CA VAL A 102 -1.58 3.02 2.13
C VAL A 102 -2.85 3.19 2.94
N ILE A 103 -4.00 3.22 2.24
CA ILE A 103 -5.33 3.24 2.85
C ILE A 103 -6.06 1.91 2.72
N HIS A 104 -5.68 1.07 1.73
CA HIS A 104 -6.25 -0.26 1.54
C HIS A 104 -5.26 -1.17 0.79
N SER A 105 -5.16 -2.44 1.22
CA SER A 105 -4.37 -3.45 0.53
C SER A 105 -5.25 -4.63 0.10
N ILE A 106 -5.06 -5.11 -1.12
CA ILE A 106 -5.73 -6.30 -1.66
C ILE A 106 -4.65 -7.35 -1.94
N GLN A 107 -4.65 -8.42 -1.16
CA GLN A 107 -3.67 -9.51 -1.21
C GLN A 107 -4.23 -10.68 -1.99
N GLY A 108 -3.75 -10.82 -3.22
CA GLY A 108 -4.23 -11.80 -4.20
C GLY A 108 -5.51 -11.38 -4.91
N GLY A 109 -5.68 -11.90 -6.13
CA GLY A 109 -6.90 -11.71 -6.91
C GLY A 109 -7.14 -10.28 -7.41
N CYS A 110 -6.14 -9.38 -7.39
CA CYS A 110 -6.25 -8.05 -8.00
C CYS A 110 -5.35 -7.95 -9.25
N PRO A 111 -5.82 -7.39 -10.38
CA PRO A 111 -7.12 -6.75 -10.61
C PRO A 111 -8.22 -7.71 -11.12
N ALA A 112 -7.98 -9.03 -11.12
CA ALA A 112 -9.02 -10.02 -11.42
C ALA A 112 -8.90 -11.24 -10.49
N ARG A 113 -10.03 -11.65 -9.92
CA ARG A 113 -10.14 -12.73 -8.94
C ARG A 113 -10.29 -14.07 -9.66
N GLY A 114 -9.52 -15.07 -9.22
CA GLY A 114 -9.66 -16.46 -9.69
C GLY A 114 -9.36 -16.69 -11.18
N VAL A 115 -8.70 -15.75 -11.87
CA VAL A 115 -8.31 -15.91 -13.28
C VAL A 115 -6.91 -16.53 -13.37
N ASN A 116 -6.74 -17.52 -14.25
CA ASN A 116 -5.42 -17.98 -14.71
C ASN A 116 -5.12 -17.35 -16.07
N GLY A 117 -4.02 -16.61 -16.19
CA GLY A 117 -3.64 -15.90 -17.42
C GLY A 117 -4.33 -14.54 -17.58
N ASN A 118 -4.86 -14.27 -18.78
CA ASN A 118 -5.42 -12.96 -19.17
C ASN A 118 -6.94 -13.07 -19.43
N ALA A 119 -7.69 -11.99 -19.18
CA ALA A 119 -9.15 -12.03 -19.12
C ALA A 119 -9.89 -11.15 -20.15
N GLY A 120 -9.25 -10.12 -20.72
CA GLY A 120 -9.93 -9.20 -21.64
C GLY A 120 -9.74 -9.55 -23.11
N SER A 121 -10.69 -9.14 -23.95
CA SER A 121 -10.68 -9.30 -25.40
C SER A 121 -9.76 -8.31 -26.11
N ASP A 122 -9.57 -7.14 -25.52
CA ASP A 122 -8.82 -6.00 -26.06
C ASP A 122 -8.49 -4.99 -24.94
N SER A 123 -7.83 -3.88 -25.30
CA SER A 123 -7.41 -2.82 -24.38
C SER A 123 -8.55 -2.05 -23.70
N SER A 124 -9.76 -2.11 -24.25
CA SER A 124 -10.95 -1.42 -23.73
C SER A 124 -11.87 -2.33 -22.92
N ALA A 125 -11.58 -3.63 -22.88
CA ALA A 125 -12.34 -4.62 -22.13
C ALA A 125 -12.44 -4.21 -20.66
N LYS A 126 -13.63 -4.30 -20.08
CA LYS A 126 -13.81 -4.06 -18.64
C LYS A 126 -13.24 -5.24 -17.87
N ALA A 127 -12.56 -4.96 -16.77
CA ALA A 127 -12.17 -6.02 -15.84
C ALA A 127 -13.43 -6.75 -15.33
N PRO A 128 -13.33 -8.07 -15.05
CA PRO A 128 -14.47 -8.85 -14.57
C PRO A 128 -14.90 -8.47 -13.15
N ASP A 129 -13.98 -7.91 -12.36
CA ASP A 129 -14.18 -7.57 -10.96
C ASP A 129 -14.14 -6.05 -10.73
N GLU A 130 -14.97 -5.61 -9.79
CA GLU A 130 -14.83 -4.32 -9.12
C GLU A 130 -14.34 -4.56 -7.68
N TYR A 131 -13.72 -3.52 -7.12
CA TYR A 131 -13.18 -3.51 -5.77
C TYR A 131 -13.72 -2.31 -5.02
N GLU A 132 -13.65 -2.37 -3.70
CA GLU A 132 -14.08 -1.30 -2.82
C GLU A 132 -12.97 -0.95 -1.83
N PHE A 133 -12.85 0.33 -1.50
CA PHE A 133 -11.96 0.80 -0.44
C PHE A 133 -12.66 1.92 0.33
N THR A 134 -12.27 2.16 1.57
CA THR A 134 -12.87 3.22 2.39
C THR A 134 -11.87 4.34 2.63
N ILE A 135 -12.30 5.58 2.53
CA ILE A 135 -11.47 6.74 2.90
C ILE A 135 -11.38 6.80 4.43
N PRO A 136 -10.17 6.82 5.03
CA PRO A 136 -10.03 7.00 6.47
C PRO A 136 -10.76 8.25 6.99
N ASP A 137 -11.34 8.18 8.18
CA ASP A 137 -12.12 9.28 8.76
C ASP A 137 -11.28 10.31 9.52
N ASP A 138 -10.04 9.95 9.86
CA ASP A 138 -9.12 10.69 10.72
C ASP A 138 -8.01 11.43 9.96
N ILE A 139 -7.92 11.30 8.63
CA ILE A 139 -6.94 12.01 7.79
C ILE A 139 -7.40 13.42 7.41
N PRO A 140 -6.46 14.32 7.00
CA PRO A 140 -6.81 15.67 6.54
C PRO A 140 -7.84 15.68 5.41
N ASN A 141 -8.61 16.76 5.28
CA ASN A 141 -9.42 16.96 4.07
C ASN A 141 -8.58 17.66 2.98
N GLY A 142 -9.13 17.77 1.77
CA GLY A 142 -8.54 18.55 0.68
C GLY A 142 -8.21 17.73 -0.56
N LYS A 143 -7.50 18.38 -1.50
CA LYS A 143 -7.09 17.76 -2.76
C LYS A 143 -5.94 16.78 -2.51
N ALA A 144 -6.07 15.58 -3.06
CA ALA A 144 -5.06 14.54 -2.97
C ALA A 144 -4.93 13.78 -4.29
N THR A 145 -3.85 13.04 -4.43
CA THR A 145 -3.67 12.02 -5.45
C THR A 145 -3.93 10.66 -4.85
N LEU A 146 -4.84 9.89 -5.45
CA LEU A 146 -4.97 8.47 -5.20
C LEU A 146 -4.09 7.71 -6.19
N ALA A 147 -3.36 6.71 -5.71
CA ALA A 147 -2.59 5.77 -6.52
C ALA A 147 -3.13 4.35 -6.34
N TRP A 148 -3.48 3.72 -7.45
CA TRP A 148 -3.57 2.27 -7.54
C TRP A 148 -2.21 1.74 -7.96
N SER A 149 -1.60 0.89 -7.14
CA SER A 149 -0.41 0.11 -7.52
C SER A 149 -0.74 -1.37 -7.60
N TRP A 150 -0.06 -2.07 -8.50
CA TRP A 150 -0.26 -3.51 -8.71
C TRP A 150 1.06 -4.24 -8.98
N LEU A 151 1.25 -5.32 -8.22
CA LEU A 151 2.31 -6.31 -8.37
C LEU A 151 1.70 -7.58 -8.95
N ASN A 152 1.98 -7.85 -10.22
CA ASN A 152 1.39 -8.94 -10.97
C ASN A 152 1.90 -10.32 -10.52
N LYS A 153 1.00 -11.30 -10.49
CA LYS A 153 1.32 -12.68 -10.09
C LYS A 153 2.14 -13.40 -11.16
N GLY A 154 1.63 -13.48 -12.39
CA GLY A 154 2.28 -14.18 -13.50
C GLY A 154 3.04 -13.25 -14.45
N GLY A 155 4.04 -13.76 -15.17
CA GLY A 155 4.78 -13.01 -16.18
C GLY A 155 6.03 -12.31 -15.65
N ASN A 156 6.43 -11.20 -16.27
CA ASN A 156 7.58 -10.42 -15.83
C ASN A 156 7.35 -9.83 -14.43
N ARG A 157 8.42 -9.60 -13.66
CA ARG A 157 8.30 -8.94 -12.36
C ARG A 157 8.17 -7.44 -12.60
N GLU A 158 6.95 -6.93 -12.53
CA GLU A 158 6.62 -5.57 -12.94
C GLU A 158 5.98 -4.79 -11.79
N PHE A 159 5.90 -3.46 -11.95
CA PHE A 159 5.21 -2.56 -11.04
C PHE A 159 4.29 -1.67 -11.85
N TYR A 160 2.99 -1.80 -11.64
CA TYR A 160 1.98 -0.96 -12.27
C TYR A 160 1.56 0.13 -11.30
N MET A 161 1.34 1.34 -11.82
CA MET A 161 0.84 2.45 -11.02
C MET A 161 0.01 3.41 -11.88
N ASN A 162 -1.25 3.62 -11.54
CA ASN A 162 -2.05 4.68 -12.12
C ASN A 162 -2.57 5.60 -11.01
N CYS A 163 -2.63 6.90 -11.32
CA CYS A 163 -3.03 7.91 -10.36
C CYS A 163 -4.28 8.66 -10.81
N ALA A 164 -5.08 9.07 -9.83
CA ALA A 164 -6.31 9.81 -10.01
C ALA A 164 -6.35 11.03 -9.08
N PRO A 165 -6.79 12.21 -9.57
CA PRO A 165 -7.09 13.33 -8.68
C PRO A 165 -8.33 13.01 -7.86
N ILE A 166 -8.26 13.23 -6.55
CA ILE A 166 -9.38 13.12 -5.63
C ILE A 166 -9.50 14.38 -4.77
N GLU A 167 -10.69 14.62 -4.23
CA GLU A 167 -10.95 15.66 -3.26
C GLU A 167 -11.64 15.03 -2.05
N ILE A 168 -10.91 14.95 -0.94
CA ILE A 168 -11.38 14.35 0.31
C ILE A 168 -12.16 15.42 1.08
N SER A 169 -13.42 15.15 1.39
CA SER A 169 -14.29 16.07 2.13
C SER A 169 -14.70 15.52 3.49
N GLY A 170 -14.99 16.42 4.43
CA GLY A 170 -15.39 16.09 5.80
C GLY A 170 -14.70 17.00 6.82
N PRO A 171 -14.91 16.79 8.13
CA PRO A 171 -14.21 17.52 9.20
C PRO A 171 -12.69 17.44 9.03
N GLU A 172 -11.93 18.39 9.58
CA GLU A 172 -10.47 18.31 9.54
C GLU A 172 -9.96 17.09 10.31
N GLY A 173 -8.96 16.39 9.74
CA GLY A 173 -8.28 15.27 10.41
C GLY A 173 -6.90 15.66 10.90
N SER A 174 -6.02 14.69 11.15
CA SER A 174 -4.66 14.97 11.62
C SER A 174 -3.57 14.47 10.66
N GLU A 175 -2.54 15.29 10.51
CA GLU A 175 -1.29 14.90 9.83
C GLU A 175 -0.64 13.69 10.50
N SER A 176 -0.81 13.53 11.81
CA SER A 176 -0.31 12.36 12.54
C SER A 176 -1.04 11.07 12.16
N ALA A 177 -2.34 11.12 11.87
CA ALA A 177 -3.11 9.98 11.40
C ALA A 177 -2.60 9.57 10.01
N LEU A 178 -2.45 10.53 9.10
CA LEU A 178 -1.87 10.31 7.78
C LEU A 178 -0.44 9.73 7.86
N ALA A 179 0.42 10.29 8.71
CA ALA A 179 1.80 9.84 8.90
C ALA A 179 1.89 8.43 9.52
N SER A 180 0.86 8.01 10.27
CA SER A 180 0.79 6.67 10.86
C SER A 180 0.42 5.57 9.86
N LEU A 181 -0.09 5.95 8.69
CA LEU A 181 -0.34 5.00 7.61
C LEU A 181 0.99 4.51 7.02
N PRO A 182 1.08 3.23 6.63
CA PRO A 182 2.28 2.71 5.98
C PRO A 182 2.60 3.43 4.68
N ASP A 183 3.89 3.49 4.35
CA ASP A 183 4.30 3.83 2.99
C ASP A 183 3.94 2.68 2.03
N MET A 184 3.54 3.05 0.82
CA MET A 184 3.28 2.12 -0.27
C MET A 184 4.52 1.29 -0.59
N LEU A 185 4.35 -0.01 -0.77
CA LEU A 185 5.42 -0.89 -1.24
C LEU A 185 5.79 -0.52 -2.68
N VAL A 186 7.07 -0.24 -2.91
CA VAL A 186 7.64 -0.11 -4.26
C VAL A 186 8.62 -1.26 -4.47
N ALA A 187 8.42 -2.04 -5.51
CA ALA A 187 9.23 -3.20 -5.84
C ALA A 187 9.44 -3.29 -7.36
N ASN A 188 10.40 -4.09 -7.80
CA ASN A 188 10.70 -4.39 -9.21
C ASN A 188 11.18 -3.21 -10.07
N ILE A 189 11.25 -2.00 -9.53
CA ILE A 189 11.78 -0.80 -10.17
C ILE A 189 12.87 -0.17 -9.30
N ALA A 190 13.80 0.56 -9.90
CA ALA A 190 14.95 1.14 -9.20
C ALA A 190 14.59 1.99 -7.95
N PRO A 191 13.49 2.77 -7.92
CA PRO A 191 13.04 3.47 -6.70
C PRO A 191 12.71 2.54 -5.52
N GLY A 192 12.37 1.27 -5.77
CA GLY A 192 12.17 0.24 -4.74
C GLY A 192 13.47 -0.40 -4.24
N GLY A 193 14.62 0.05 -4.72
CA GLY A 193 15.94 -0.47 -4.34
C GLY A 193 16.09 -1.94 -4.67
N THR A 194 16.33 -2.77 -3.65
CA THR A 194 16.48 -4.23 -3.80
C THR A 194 15.17 -5.00 -3.64
N CYS A 195 14.05 -4.31 -3.40
CA CYS A 195 12.77 -4.98 -3.21
C CYS A 195 12.27 -5.62 -4.51
N ALA A 196 12.06 -6.93 -4.48
CA ALA A 196 11.66 -7.72 -5.64
C ALA A 196 10.56 -8.73 -5.31
N THR A 197 9.66 -8.94 -6.27
CA THR A 197 8.62 -9.97 -6.17
C THR A 197 9.04 -11.27 -6.82
N THR A 198 8.39 -12.37 -6.42
CA THR A 198 8.60 -13.70 -7.02
C THR A 198 7.42 -14.05 -7.93
N GLU A 199 7.67 -14.72 -9.06
CA GLU A 199 6.61 -15.19 -9.96
C GLU A 199 5.74 -16.27 -9.34
N GLY A 200 4.44 -16.22 -9.64
CA GLY A 200 3.46 -17.19 -9.16
C GLY A 200 2.96 -16.90 -7.73
N VAL A 201 3.47 -15.85 -7.09
CA VAL A 201 3.12 -15.45 -5.72
C VAL A 201 2.23 -14.21 -5.74
N ASP A 202 1.17 -14.25 -4.94
CA ASP A 202 0.38 -13.09 -4.57
C ASP A 202 1.11 -12.39 -3.39
N ILE A 203 1.55 -11.15 -3.57
CA ILE A 203 2.38 -10.48 -2.57
C ILE A 203 1.61 -10.22 -1.27
N GLU A 204 2.09 -10.82 -0.19
CA GLU A 204 1.76 -10.45 1.17
C GLU A 204 2.57 -9.21 1.56
N PHE A 205 1.88 -8.07 1.63
CA PHE A 205 2.54 -6.80 1.91
C PHE A 205 3.14 -6.80 3.32
N PRO A 206 4.42 -6.43 3.51
CA PRO A 206 5.03 -6.35 4.84
C PRO A 206 4.33 -5.34 5.77
N ASN A 207 3.77 -4.28 5.19
CA ASN A 207 3.01 -3.26 5.91
C ASN A 207 1.69 -2.97 5.16
N PRO A 208 0.65 -3.81 5.34
CA PRO A 208 -0.57 -3.73 4.54
C PRO A 208 -1.53 -2.63 5.00
N GLY A 209 -1.28 -2.03 6.17
CA GLY A 209 -2.18 -1.05 6.80
C GLY A 209 -3.31 -1.73 7.60
N LYS A 210 -4.29 -0.94 8.01
CA LYS A 210 -5.42 -1.41 8.83
C LYS A 210 -6.55 -2.04 8.01
N SER A 211 -6.62 -1.73 6.71
CA SER A 211 -7.68 -2.18 5.81
C SER A 211 -7.10 -3.13 4.78
N VAL A 212 -7.44 -4.42 4.91
CA VAL A 212 -6.84 -5.50 4.12
C VAL A 212 -7.93 -6.45 3.64
N GLU A 213 -8.00 -6.67 2.33
CA GLU A 213 -8.75 -7.77 1.71
C GLU A 213 -7.76 -8.85 1.31
N THR A 214 -8.07 -10.12 1.58
CA THR A 214 -7.29 -11.27 1.09
C THR A 214 -8.19 -12.17 0.28
N PHE A 215 -7.82 -12.43 -0.98
CA PHE A 215 -8.61 -13.31 -1.85
C PHE A 215 -8.55 -14.76 -1.34
N PRO A 216 -9.70 -15.44 -1.17
CA PRO A 216 -9.71 -16.86 -0.80
C PRO A 216 -8.94 -17.72 -1.81
N GLY A 217 -7.91 -18.43 -1.34
CA GLY A 217 -7.04 -19.23 -2.20
C GLY A 217 -5.87 -18.48 -2.83
N ALA A 218 -5.59 -17.24 -2.42
CA ALA A 218 -4.37 -16.52 -2.79
C ALA A 218 -3.12 -17.33 -2.40
N ALA A 219 -2.14 -17.37 -3.31
CA ALA A 219 -0.85 -17.99 -3.06
C ALA A 219 0.09 -16.96 -2.43
N LEU A 220 -0.17 -16.64 -1.16
CA LEU A 220 0.54 -15.57 -0.47
C LEU A 220 2.01 -15.88 -0.24
N GLY A 221 2.84 -14.85 -0.40
CA GLY A 221 4.24 -14.91 -0.01
C GLY A 221 4.86 -13.51 0.10
N PRO A 222 5.89 -13.36 0.92
CA PRO A 222 6.53 -12.07 1.13
C PRO A 222 7.32 -11.65 -0.12
N PRO A 223 7.52 -10.35 -0.35
CA PRO A 223 8.54 -9.89 -1.28
C PRO A 223 9.95 -10.17 -0.70
N THR A 224 10.97 -10.05 -1.54
CA THR A 224 12.38 -10.33 -1.19
C THR A 224 13.21 -9.05 -1.25
N GLY A 225 14.31 -9.01 -0.49
CA GLY A 225 15.17 -7.82 -0.40
C GLY A 225 14.69 -6.81 0.66
N GLN A 226 15.07 -5.55 0.49
CA GLN A 226 14.71 -4.47 1.43
C GLN A 226 13.40 -3.81 1.03
N CYS A 227 12.27 -4.34 1.52
CA CYS A 227 10.92 -3.95 1.11
C CYS A 227 10.19 -3.04 2.11
N GLY A 228 10.94 -2.16 2.78
CA GLY A 228 10.46 -1.43 3.95
C GLY A 228 10.34 -2.34 5.18
N ALA A 229 10.66 -1.83 6.37
CA ALA A 229 10.69 -2.65 7.58
C ALA A 229 9.28 -3.14 7.95
N SER A 230 9.13 -4.44 8.18
CA SER A 230 7.97 -5.06 8.83
C SER A 230 7.89 -4.59 10.29
N GLY A 231 7.03 -3.60 10.54
CA GLY A 231 6.86 -3.01 11.86
C GLY A 231 5.90 -3.79 12.75
N ALA A 232 6.23 -5.02 13.16
CA ALA A 232 5.76 -5.65 14.41
C ALA A 232 6.44 -7.02 14.65
N GLY A 233 7.45 -7.05 15.53
CA GLY A 233 8.05 -8.31 16.00
C GLY A 233 9.43 -8.13 16.59
N ASN A 234 9.52 -7.44 17.72
CA ASN A 234 10.73 -7.28 18.52
C ASN A 234 11.24 -8.67 18.98
N SER A 235 12.15 -9.28 18.22
CA SER A 235 12.98 -10.39 18.68
C SER A 235 14.37 -9.86 18.92
N SER A 236 14.55 -9.11 20.02
CA SER A 236 15.88 -8.84 20.55
C SER A 236 16.47 -10.17 21.02
N GLY A 237 17.21 -10.84 20.14
CA GLY A 237 18.18 -11.86 20.53
C GLY A 237 19.29 -11.18 21.32
N SER A 238 19.07 -10.98 22.62
CA SER A 238 20.14 -10.57 23.53
C SER A 238 21.15 -11.71 23.64
N ALA A 239 22.35 -11.43 23.15
CA ALA A 239 23.56 -12.18 23.44
C ALA A 239 23.66 -12.42 24.96
N GLY A 240 23.84 -13.69 25.33
CA GLY A 240 23.96 -14.12 26.72
C GLY A 240 25.18 -13.50 27.39
N ALA A 241 24.95 -12.64 28.37
CA ALA A 241 25.92 -12.27 29.39
C ALA A 241 25.68 -13.11 30.66
N ALA A 242 26.76 -13.66 31.18
CA ALA A 242 26.81 -14.65 32.24
C ALA A 242 26.16 -14.20 33.57
N LYS A 243 25.48 -15.15 34.24
CA LYS A 243 24.96 -15.05 35.60
C LYS A 243 26.07 -14.79 36.63
N PRO A 244 25.87 -13.90 37.62
CA PRO A 244 26.50 -14.03 38.92
C PRO A 244 25.71 -14.99 39.81
N ALA A 245 26.43 -15.87 40.51
CA ALA A 245 25.89 -16.85 41.45
C ALA A 245 25.37 -16.20 42.75
N THR A 246 24.20 -16.61 43.20
CA THR A 246 23.63 -16.30 44.52
C THR A 246 24.25 -17.19 45.60
N THR A 247 24.69 -16.58 46.70
CA THR A 247 25.09 -17.27 47.95
C THR A 247 23.92 -17.24 48.95
N PRO A 248 23.67 -18.29 49.76
CA PRO A 248 22.49 -18.35 50.64
C PRO A 248 22.71 -17.63 51.98
N ALA A 249 21.60 -17.13 52.54
CA ALA A 249 21.50 -16.46 53.84
C ALA A 249 21.61 -17.41 55.04
N ILE A 250 22.14 -16.90 56.17
CA ILE A 250 22.00 -17.51 57.50
C ILE A 250 21.39 -16.50 58.50
N ARG A 251 20.47 -17.05 59.31
CA ARG A 251 19.56 -16.49 60.32
C ARG A 251 20.21 -15.72 61.48
N GLY A 252 19.42 -14.82 62.11
CA GLY A 252 19.36 -14.76 63.58
C GLY A 252 18.82 -13.49 64.28
N ARG A 253 17.53 -13.55 64.72
CA ARG A 253 16.90 -13.01 65.97
C ARG A 253 16.77 -11.46 66.17
N ARG A 254 15.53 -10.94 66.21
CA ARG A 254 14.65 -10.55 67.37
C ARG A 254 15.11 -9.23 68.06
N ALA A 255 14.30 -8.20 68.39
CA ALA A 255 12.96 -8.21 68.97
C ALA A 255 12.26 -6.80 68.99
N THR A 256 10.91 -6.83 69.03
CA THR A 256 9.93 -6.01 69.79
C THR A 256 9.74 -4.48 69.59
N PHE A 257 8.51 -4.17 69.10
CA PHE A 257 7.54 -3.08 69.41
C PHE A 257 7.73 -2.28 70.73
N PRO A 258 7.23 -1.03 70.87
CA PRO A 258 5.81 -0.67 70.64
C PRO A 258 5.46 0.75 70.12
N TYR A 259 4.24 0.86 69.58
CA TYR A 259 3.46 2.11 69.42
C TYR A 259 2.61 2.35 70.67
N PRO A 260 2.17 3.59 70.99
CA PRO A 260 0.76 3.92 70.69
C PRO A 260 0.39 5.41 70.48
N ARG A 261 -0.73 5.62 69.74
CA ARG A 261 -1.83 6.63 69.88
C ARG A 261 -1.50 8.13 69.68
N ARG A 262 -2.39 9.04 69.25
CA ARG A 262 -3.65 9.14 68.44
C ARG A 262 -3.89 10.70 68.27
N PRO A 263 -4.97 11.22 67.65
CA PRO A 263 -4.96 12.36 66.73
C PRO A 263 -5.47 13.69 67.34
N PHE A 264 -5.35 14.83 66.63
CA PHE A 264 -6.32 15.94 66.72
C PHE A 264 -6.30 16.85 65.47
N ALA A 265 -7.49 17.24 65.04
CA ALA A 265 -7.80 18.19 63.97
C ALA A 265 -8.11 19.58 64.53
N THR A 266 -8.04 20.62 63.68
CA THR A 266 -8.87 21.86 63.67
C THR A 266 -8.43 22.72 62.46
N HIS A 267 -9.32 23.08 61.51
CA HIS A 267 -10.12 24.33 61.44
C HIS A 267 -9.24 25.60 61.42
N GLN A 268 -9.40 26.64 60.59
CA GLN A 268 -10.57 27.16 59.87
C GLN A 268 -10.13 28.25 58.87
N GLN A 269 -10.99 28.49 57.88
CA GLN A 269 -10.92 29.49 56.82
C GLN A 269 -11.12 30.94 57.30
N GLY A 270 -10.67 31.89 56.46
CA GLY A 270 -11.47 33.06 56.09
C GLY A 270 -10.81 34.42 56.27
N ARG A 271 -10.51 35.13 55.17
CA ARG A 271 -10.72 36.59 55.04
C ARG A 271 -10.58 37.07 53.58
N PHE A 272 -11.66 37.60 53.02
CA PHE A 272 -11.67 38.64 51.98
C PHE A 272 -12.71 39.70 52.41
N PRO A 273 -12.45 41.00 52.22
CA PRO A 273 -13.47 42.02 52.34
C PRO A 273 -13.98 42.49 50.97
N ASP A 274 -15.26 42.86 50.97
CA ASP A 274 -16.04 43.41 49.85
C ASP A 274 -15.66 44.84 49.49
N ALA A 275 -15.82 45.16 48.20
CA ALA A 275 -16.47 46.35 47.68
C ALA A 275 -17.16 46.00 46.36
#